data_AF-A0A1W9VFK2-F1
#
_entry.id   AF-A0A1W9VFK2-F1
#
_cell.length_a   1.000
_cell.length_b   1.000
_cell.length_c   1.000
_cell.angle_alpha   90.00
_cell.angle_beta   90.00
_cell.angle_gamma   90.00
#
_symmetry.space_group_name_H-M   'P 1'
#
loop_
_entity.id
_entity.type
_entity.pdbx_description
1 polymer ?
#
loop_
_entity_poly.entity_id
_entity_poly.type
_entity_poly.pdbx_seq_one_letter_code
_entity_poly.pdbx_strand_id
1 'polypeptide(L)'
;MSDFPFLPLEPEPRVGIFWCYQGGLFYNESSAITQGMITSISVDYKVGHYAAWFMMEKKGVLMKLPLSFRSEYDLIPRGRVVYLFKKRKFLIYHGDDFSRKEHQQVMDAFCLPPEWTSDDIDMHYNPLPEDFEF
;
A
#
# COMPACT_ATOMS: atom_id res chain seq x y z
N MET A 1 -17.16 1.23 -24.25
CA MET A 1 -16.39 0.06 -23.81
C MET A 1 -15.19 0.60 -23.06
N SER A 2 -15.05 0.20 -21.80
CA SER A 2 -14.02 0.69 -20.89
C SER A 2 -12.72 -0.05 -21.24
N ASP A 3 -11.89 0.54 -22.10
CA ASP A 3 -10.58 -0.01 -22.44
C ASP A 3 -9.62 0.14 -21.25
N PHE A 4 -9.78 -0.74 -20.28
CA PHE A 4 -8.74 -1.01 -19.29
C PHE A 4 -7.64 -1.79 -20.03
N PRO A 5 -6.40 -1.28 -20.19
CA PRO A 5 -5.52 -1.76 -21.26
C PRO A 5 -4.85 -3.12 -21.02
N PHE A 6 -5.27 -3.91 -20.02
CA PHE A 6 -4.51 -5.07 -19.59
C PHE A 6 -5.41 -6.29 -19.36
N LEU A 7 -5.35 -7.15 -20.38
CA LEU A 7 -5.77 -8.56 -20.47
C LEU A 7 -5.29 -9.39 -19.25
N PRO A 8 -5.86 -10.58 -18.98
CA PRO A 8 -5.84 -11.19 -17.66
C PRO A 8 -4.40 -11.55 -17.27
N LEU A 9 -3.88 -10.84 -16.28
CA LEU A 9 -2.73 -11.31 -15.52
C LEU A 9 -3.27 -12.33 -14.51
N GLU A 10 -2.73 -13.54 -14.54
CA GLU A 10 -3.01 -14.56 -13.54
C GLU A 10 -1.75 -14.80 -12.70
N PRO A 11 -1.77 -14.51 -11.38
CA PRO A 11 -2.87 -13.91 -10.62
C PRO A 11 -3.12 -12.42 -10.93
N GLU A 12 -4.36 -11.97 -10.75
CA GLU A 12 -4.74 -10.56 -11.01
C GLU A 12 -4.01 -9.63 -10.02
N PRO A 13 -3.30 -8.59 -10.52
CA PRO A 13 -2.64 -7.62 -9.66
C PRO A 13 -3.63 -6.86 -8.79
N ARG A 14 -3.13 -6.44 -7.63
CA ARG A 14 -3.94 -5.80 -6.60
C ARG A 14 -3.46 -4.37 -6.36
N VAL A 15 -4.40 -3.53 -5.96
CA VAL A 15 -4.15 -2.17 -5.45
C VAL A 15 -4.64 -2.10 -4.01
N GLY A 16 -4.00 -1.30 -3.16
CA GLY A 16 -4.21 -1.42 -1.72
C GLY A 16 -3.22 -0.65 -0.89
N ILE A 17 -3.38 -0.82 0.41
CA ILE A 17 -2.56 -0.22 1.44
C ILE A 17 -1.87 -1.35 2.19
N PHE A 18 -0.63 -1.13 2.59
CA PHE A 18 0.11 -2.09 3.38
C PHE A 18 0.80 -1.44 4.57
N TRP A 19 1.07 -2.27 5.57
CA TRP A 19 1.85 -1.95 6.75
C TRP A 19 2.96 -2.96 6.91
N CYS A 20 4.14 -2.48 7.23
CA CYS A 20 5.32 -3.30 7.51
C CYS A 20 5.67 -3.22 9.00
N TYR A 21 6.12 -4.34 9.57
CA TYR A 21 6.55 -4.42 10.95
C TYR A 21 7.72 -5.40 11.07
N GLN A 22 8.78 -5.00 11.79
CA GLN A 22 9.99 -5.80 12.00
C GLN A 22 10.66 -6.28 10.68
N GLY A 23 10.76 -5.39 9.69
CA GLY A 23 11.45 -5.71 8.42
C GLY A 23 10.67 -6.70 7.55
N GLY A 24 9.34 -6.62 7.57
CA GLY A 24 8.48 -7.45 6.75
C GLY A 24 7.05 -6.95 6.65
N LEU A 25 6.33 -7.39 5.61
CA LEU A 25 4.92 -7.11 5.42
C LEU A 25 4.10 -7.71 6.58
N PHE A 26 3.46 -6.83 7.36
CA PHE A 26 2.66 -7.22 8.51
C PHE A 26 1.20 -7.42 8.14
N TYR A 27 0.65 -6.47 7.39
CA TYR A 27 -0.74 -6.51 6.95
C TYR A 27 -0.88 -5.78 5.62
N ASN A 28 -1.81 -6.24 4.79
CA ASN A 28 -2.27 -5.49 3.64
C ASN A 28 -3.79 -5.53 3.57
N GLU A 29 -4.36 -4.44 3.09
CA GLU A 29 -5.74 -4.36 2.69
C GLU A 29 -5.77 -3.98 1.21
N SER A 30 -6.26 -4.90 0.39
CA SER A 30 -6.10 -4.81 -1.05
C SER A 30 -7.29 -5.41 -1.80
N SER A 31 -7.56 -4.88 -2.98
CA SER A 31 -8.51 -5.45 -3.93
C SER A 31 -7.84 -5.72 -5.26
N ALA A 32 -8.39 -6.64 -6.03
CA ALA A 32 -8.15 -6.75 -7.46
C ALA A 32 -8.22 -5.38 -8.13
N ILE A 33 -7.32 -5.10 -9.08
CA ILE A 33 -7.30 -3.82 -9.80
C ILE A 33 -8.63 -3.53 -10.49
N THR A 34 -9.31 -4.55 -11.03
CA THR A 34 -10.65 -4.41 -11.63
C THR A 34 -11.74 -3.97 -10.63
N GLN A 35 -11.50 -4.17 -9.34
CA GLN A 35 -12.40 -3.78 -8.25
C GLN A 35 -11.97 -2.47 -7.55
N GLY A 36 -10.85 -1.89 -7.97
CA GLY A 36 -10.32 -0.64 -7.43
C GLY A 36 -11.21 0.57 -7.72
N MET A 37 -10.90 1.68 -7.07
CA MET A 37 -11.48 2.98 -7.35
C MET A 37 -10.72 3.62 -8.51
N ILE A 38 -11.42 3.81 -9.62
CA ILE A 38 -10.87 4.49 -10.80
C ILE A 38 -10.98 5.99 -10.59
N THR A 39 -9.85 6.68 -10.69
CA THR A 39 -9.76 8.15 -10.74
C THR A 39 -9.44 8.59 -12.17
N SER A 40 -9.28 9.90 -12.40
CA SER A 40 -8.84 10.43 -13.70
C SER A 40 -7.41 10.04 -14.06
N ILE A 41 -6.57 9.69 -13.08
CA ILE A 41 -5.13 9.48 -13.28
C ILE A 41 -4.65 8.09 -12.85
N SER A 42 -5.41 7.38 -12.01
CA SER A 42 -4.98 6.14 -11.38
C SER A 42 -6.13 5.20 -11.04
N VAL A 43 -5.79 3.96 -10.71
CA VAL A 43 -6.65 3.06 -9.93
C VAL A 43 -6.03 2.90 -8.55
N ASP A 44 -6.83 3.20 -7.54
CA ASP A 44 -6.46 3.14 -6.13
C ASP A 44 -7.38 2.16 -5.39
N TYR A 45 -7.04 1.82 -4.16
CA TYR A 45 -7.93 1.13 -3.28
C TYR A 45 -9.05 2.06 -2.81
N LYS A 46 -10.27 1.53 -2.70
CA LYS A 46 -11.47 2.31 -2.36
C LYS A 46 -11.44 2.92 -0.96
N VAL A 47 -10.57 2.42 -0.09
CA VAL A 47 -10.53 2.80 1.31
C VAL A 47 -9.23 3.52 1.62
N GLY A 48 -9.32 4.65 2.31
CA GLY A 48 -8.15 5.39 2.80
C GLY A 48 -7.49 4.73 4.02
N HIS A 49 -6.31 5.23 4.39
CA HIS A 49 -5.50 4.68 5.49
C HIS A 49 -6.26 4.56 6.81
N TYR A 50 -6.99 5.61 7.21
CA TYR A 50 -7.75 5.62 8.46
C TYR A 50 -8.80 4.50 8.53
N ALA A 51 -9.59 4.34 7.47
CA ALA A 51 -10.63 3.31 7.43
C ALA A 51 -10.03 1.90 7.30
N ALA A 52 -8.91 1.74 6.59
CA ALA A 52 -8.18 0.47 6.53
C ALA A 52 -7.55 0.10 7.89
N TRP A 53 -7.03 1.07 8.65
CA TRP A 53 -6.56 0.88 10.01
C TRP A 53 -7.69 0.44 10.96
N PHE A 54 -8.84 1.11 10.88
CA PHE A 54 -10.01 0.73 11.68
C PHE A 54 -10.52 -0.69 11.34
N MET A 55 -10.47 -1.10 10.07
CA MET A 55 -10.79 -2.48 9.68
C MET A 55 -9.78 -3.47 10.27
N MET A 56 -8.50 -3.12 10.29
CA MET A 56 -7.43 -3.93 10.86
C MET A 56 -7.59 -4.08 12.39
N GLU A 57 -8.03 -3.03 13.08
CA GLU A 57 -8.42 -3.07 14.49
C GLU A 57 -9.58 -4.03 14.72
N LYS A 58 -10.67 -3.87 13.96
CA LYS A 58 -11.86 -4.75 14.05
C LYS A 58 -11.55 -6.22 13.78
N LYS A 59 -10.60 -6.50 12.88
CA LYS A 59 -10.11 -7.85 12.58
C LYS A 59 -9.17 -8.40 13.67
N GLY A 60 -8.86 -7.63 14.71
CA GLY A 60 -7.96 -8.01 15.80
C GLY A 60 -6.48 -8.08 15.36
N VAL A 61 -6.14 -7.58 14.18
CA VAL A 61 -4.77 -7.65 13.65
C VAL A 61 -3.84 -6.74 14.45
N LEU A 62 -4.31 -5.56 14.87
CA LEU A 62 -3.54 -4.65 15.72
C LEU A 62 -3.12 -5.27 17.06
N MET A 63 -3.84 -6.27 17.56
CA MET A 63 -3.48 -6.96 18.82
C MET A 63 -2.16 -7.72 18.72
N LYS A 64 -1.67 -7.98 17.50
CA LYS A 64 -0.36 -8.61 17.25
C LYS A 64 0.79 -7.60 17.31
N LEU A 65 0.51 -6.29 17.29
CA LEU A 65 1.51 -5.23 17.48
C LEU A 65 1.71 -4.93 18.98
N PRO A 66 2.87 -4.39 19.38
CA PRO A 66 3.04 -3.78 20.70
C PRO A 66 2.05 -2.64 20.92
N LEU A 67 1.65 -2.41 22.17
CA LEU A 67 0.67 -1.37 22.55
C LEU A 67 1.01 0.01 21.97
N SER A 68 2.29 0.38 21.94
CA SER A 68 2.78 1.66 21.41
C SER A 68 2.46 1.88 19.92
N PHE A 69 2.28 0.81 19.13
CA PHE A 69 1.97 0.89 17.70
C PHE A 69 0.49 0.68 17.39
N ARG A 70 -0.37 0.49 18.40
CA ARG A 70 -1.82 0.25 18.18
C ARG A 70 -2.62 1.53 18.08
N SER A 71 -2.15 2.60 18.72
CA SER A 71 -2.89 3.85 18.85
C SER A 71 -2.91 4.66 17.55
N GLU A 72 -1.79 4.71 16.84
CA GLU A 72 -1.62 5.57 15.66
C GLU A 72 -1.10 4.77 14.48
N TYR A 73 -1.81 4.87 13.36
CA TYR A 73 -1.47 4.18 12.13
C TYR A 73 -0.22 4.75 11.44
N ASP A 74 0.17 5.97 11.83
CA ASP A 74 1.36 6.66 11.31
C ASP A 74 2.66 6.18 11.97
N LEU A 75 2.59 5.55 13.14
CA LEU A 75 3.76 5.06 13.89
C LEU A 75 4.37 3.78 13.31
N ILE A 76 3.64 3.09 12.44
CA ILE A 76 4.09 1.88 11.77
C ILE A 76 4.37 2.20 10.30
N PRO A 77 5.53 1.77 9.75
CA PRO A 77 5.83 1.95 8.34
C PRO A 77 4.70 1.43 7.47
N ARG A 78 4.27 2.25 6.53
CA ARG A 78 3.11 1.97 5.68
C ARG A 78 3.37 2.48 4.27
N GLY A 79 2.56 1.99 3.35
CA GLY A 79 2.63 2.42 1.97
C GLY A 79 1.39 2.02 1.20
N ARG A 80 1.42 2.29 -0.09
CA ARG A 80 0.29 2.12 -0.98
C ARG A 80 0.73 1.63 -2.33
N VAL A 81 -0.07 0.74 -2.90
CA VAL A 81 0.07 0.30 -4.28
C VAL A 81 -1.07 0.89 -5.10
N VAL A 82 -0.74 1.68 -6.10
CA VAL A 82 -1.69 2.24 -7.07
C VAL A 82 -1.28 1.86 -8.48
N TYR A 83 -2.21 1.91 -9.42
CA TYR A 83 -1.91 1.78 -10.83
C TYR A 83 -2.06 3.12 -11.53
N LEU A 84 -1.04 3.60 -12.24
CA LEU A 84 -1.07 4.88 -12.95
C LEU A 84 -1.36 4.69 -14.43
N PHE A 85 -2.46 5.28 -14.93
CA PHE A 85 -2.85 5.15 -16.33
C PHE A 85 -1.82 5.73 -17.30
N LYS A 86 -1.26 6.90 -16.96
CA LYS A 86 -0.29 7.60 -17.81
C LYS A 86 1.01 6.82 -17.98
N LYS A 87 1.50 6.19 -16.90
CA LYS A 87 2.72 5.39 -16.91
C LYS A 87 2.48 3.94 -17.36
N ARG A 88 1.23 3.47 -17.30
CA ARG A 88 0.83 2.06 -17.46
C ARG A 88 1.62 1.13 -16.54
N LYS A 89 1.76 1.55 -15.28
CA LYS A 89 2.57 0.88 -14.28
C LYS A 89 1.90 0.91 -12.91
N PHE A 90 2.16 -0.14 -12.14
CA PHE A 90 1.98 -0.15 -10.70
C PHE A 90 3.06 0.71 -10.05
N LEU A 91 2.65 1.53 -9.10
CA LEU A 91 3.53 2.36 -8.30
C LEU A 91 3.37 1.95 -6.84
N ILE A 92 4.48 1.57 -6.23
CA ILE A 92 4.57 1.32 -4.80
C ILE A 92 5.05 2.61 -4.16
N TYR A 93 4.15 3.28 -3.46
CA TYR A 93 4.50 4.39 -2.58
C TYR A 93 4.90 3.84 -1.23
N HIS A 94 6.09 4.21 -0.77
CA HIS A 94 6.62 3.81 0.52
C HIS A 94 7.44 4.96 1.14
N GLY A 95 7.74 4.86 2.44
CA GLY A 95 8.66 5.76 3.12
C GLY A 95 10.14 5.36 2.92
N ASP A 96 11.05 6.14 3.49
CA ASP A 96 12.50 5.94 3.33
C ASP A 96 12.99 4.60 3.89
N ASP A 97 12.34 4.10 4.94
CA ASP A 97 12.68 2.86 5.64
C ASP A 97 12.01 1.61 5.00
N PHE A 98 12.06 1.47 3.68
CA PHE A 98 11.50 0.31 2.96
C PHE A 98 12.60 -0.66 2.51
N SER A 99 12.73 -1.77 3.23
CA SER A 99 13.76 -2.77 2.94
C SER A 99 13.46 -3.60 1.69
N ARG A 100 14.50 -4.16 1.07
CA ARG A 100 14.35 -5.09 -0.07
C ARG A 100 13.46 -6.30 0.25
N LYS A 101 13.46 -6.76 1.50
CA LYS A 101 12.63 -7.87 1.96
C LYS A 101 11.15 -7.47 2.01
N GLU A 102 10.84 -6.30 2.58
CA GLU A 102 9.48 -5.76 2.60
C GLU A 102 8.96 -5.52 1.18
N HIS A 103 9.80 -4.94 0.32
CA HIS A 103 9.49 -4.77 -1.10
C HIS A 103 9.09 -6.09 -1.75
N GLN A 104 9.90 -7.15 -1.61
CA GLN A 104 9.56 -8.45 -2.19
C GLN A 104 8.24 -9.01 -1.65
N GLN A 105 8.01 -8.89 -0.34
CA GLN A 105 6.76 -9.37 0.26
C GLN A 105 5.53 -8.57 -0.20
N VAL A 106 5.68 -7.27 -0.45
CA VAL A 106 4.62 -6.44 -1.05
C VAL A 106 4.38 -6.86 -2.50
N MET A 107 5.43 -7.03 -3.31
CA MET A 107 5.32 -7.52 -4.68
C MET A 107 4.53 -8.83 -4.75
N ASP A 108 4.88 -9.79 -3.90
CA ASP A 108 4.24 -11.11 -3.85
C ASP A 108 2.78 -11.00 -3.38
N ALA A 109 2.53 -10.27 -2.29
CA ALA A 109 1.19 -10.14 -1.70
C ALA A 109 0.20 -9.41 -2.62
N PHE A 110 0.70 -8.47 -3.43
CA PHE A 110 -0.10 -7.69 -4.38
C PHE A 110 -0.09 -8.27 -5.80
N CYS A 111 0.60 -9.39 -6.03
CA CYS A 111 0.68 -10.04 -7.34
C CYS A 111 1.22 -9.09 -8.42
N LEU A 112 2.27 -8.32 -8.09
CA LEU A 112 2.77 -7.25 -8.94
C LEU A 112 3.77 -7.77 -9.99
N PRO A 113 3.53 -7.50 -11.29
CA PRO A 113 4.48 -7.86 -12.35
C PRO A 113 5.72 -6.95 -12.27
N PRO A 114 6.95 -7.51 -12.11
CA PRO A 114 8.17 -6.71 -11.98
C PRO A 114 8.41 -5.75 -13.14
N GLU A 115 8.07 -6.15 -14.36
CA GLU A 115 8.23 -5.34 -15.57
C GLU A 115 7.34 -4.09 -15.61
N TRP A 116 6.20 -4.13 -14.91
CA TRP A 116 5.24 -3.01 -14.87
C TRP A 116 5.14 -2.38 -13.49
N THR A 117 6.10 -2.65 -12.60
CA THR A 117 6.11 -2.05 -11.26
C THR A 117 7.27 -1.08 -11.14
N SER A 118 7.05 -0.01 -10.38
CA SER A 118 8.08 0.97 -10.03
C SER A 118 7.82 1.47 -8.62
N ASP A 119 8.88 1.97 -7.99
CA ASP A 119 8.83 2.55 -6.66
C ASP A 119 8.83 4.08 -6.73
N ASP A 120 8.20 4.71 -5.76
CA ASP A 120 8.27 6.15 -5.54
C ASP A 120 8.24 6.44 -4.04
N ILE A 121 9.05 7.40 -3.62
CA ILE A 121 9.07 7.83 -2.22
C ILE A 121 8.02 8.92 -2.07
N ASP A 122 7.07 8.71 -1.16
CA ASP A 122 6.09 9.72 -0.83
C ASP A 122 6.31 10.20 0.60
N MET A 123 6.69 11.48 0.73
CA MET A 123 7.00 12.12 2.01
C MET A 123 5.84 12.07 3.00
N HIS A 124 4.60 11.85 2.56
CA HIS A 124 3.46 11.63 3.46
C HIS A 124 3.57 10.32 4.26
N TYR A 125 4.43 9.38 3.83
CA TYR A 125 4.73 8.13 4.54
C TYR A 125 5.99 8.19 5.39
N ASN A 126 6.76 9.27 5.30
CA ASN A 126 7.82 9.53 6.25
C ASN A 126 7.19 10.21 7.46
N PRO A 127 7.37 9.69 8.68
CA PRO A 127 7.05 10.47 9.86
C PRO A 127 7.83 11.78 9.75
N LEU A 128 7.13 12.91 9.77
CA LEU A 128 7.80 14.21 9.86
C LEU A 128 8.74 14.12 11.07
N PRO A 129 10.01 14.52 10.95
CA PRO A 129 10.88 14.61 12.12
C PRO A 129 10.17 15.43 13.20
N GLU A 130 10.40 15.08 14.46
CA GLU A 130 9.77 15.59 15.70
C GLU A 130 9.80 17.13 15.91
N ASP A 131 10.06 17.95 14.89
CA ASP A 131 10.31 19.40 15.01
C ASP A 131 9.29 20.26 14.23
N PHE A 132 7.98 20.03 14.43
CA PHE A 132 7.02 21.13 14.33
C PHE A 132 6.55 21.51 15.73
N GLU A 133 7.47 22.10 16.50
CA GLU A 133 7.08 22.97 17.63
C GLU A 133 6.33 24.18 17.04
N PHE A 134 5.06 24.34 17.43
CA PHE A 134 4.28 25.57 17.20
C PHE A 134 4.58 26.62 18.26
#